data_AF-A0A7S4QK88-F1
#
_entry.id   AF-A0A7S4QK88-F1
#
_cell.length_a   1.000
_cell.length_b   1.000
_cell.length_c   1.000
_cell.angle_alpha   90.00
_cell.angle_beta   90.00
_cell.angle_gamma   90.00
#
_symmetry.space_group_name_H-M   'P 1'
#
loop_
_entity.id
_entity.type
_entity.pdbx_description
1 polymer ?
#
loop_
_entity_poly.entity_id
_entity_poly.type
_entity_poly.pdbx_seq_one_letter_code
_entity_poly.pdbx_strand_id
1 'polypeptide(L)'
;MEVEKNRGILARHFGVDLYALGTCSILGLKNASVCKNVFDRAFGRSNSMPEAGYEARLFTYHPGAQQLLLFFLAYNVKNLYDSYVWEDGPEFIFHHVVSIIVAWNGMYPGCCHFYAIFFMGISEISTCILCILASFDDEYGVVGLGAAFPITKIVLGVVFAISFIICRAILWPLFSYYIMKDSRLAFKVKSEKLEGRKFAIIVILTICAALTLLQAVWLVQIIVQGRDEIMALLEKS
;
A
#
# COMPACT_ATOMS: atom_id res chain seq x y z
N MET A 1 -19.18 23.79 14.93
CA MET A 1 -18.29 22.70 15.35
C MET A 1 -18.30 21.58 14.31
N GLU A 2 -19.47 21.05 13.95
CA GLU A 2 -19.63 20.02 12.91
C GLU A 2 -19.10 20.43 11.52
N VAL A 3 -19.38 21.66 11.08
CA VAL A 3 -18.84 22.20 9.81
C VAL A 3 -17.31 22.24 9.81
N GLU A 4 -16.68 22.52 10.95
CA GLU A 4 -15.21 22.52 11.05
C GLU A 4 -14.68 21.09 10.99
N LYS A 5 -15.25 20.16 11.79
CA LYS A 5 -14.89 18.74 11.74
C LYS A 5 -14.98 18.18 10.32
N ASN A 6 -16.07 18.44 9.60
CA ASN A 6 -16.26 17.98 8.23
C ASN A 6 -15.23 18.60 7.27
N ARG A 7 -14.89 19.88 7.44
CA ARG A 7 -13.80 20.52 6.67
C ARG A 7 -12.46 19.87 6.96
N GLY A 8 -12.17 19.52 8.22
CA GLY A 8 -10.96 18.79 8.61
C GLY A 8 -10.86 17.40 7.96
N ILE A 9 -11.96 16.63 7.99
CA ILE A 9 -12.04 15.30 7.35
C ILE A 9 -11.80 15.39 5.84
N LEU A 10 -12.46 16.33 5.16
CA LEU A 10 -12.27 16.54 3.73
C LEU A 10 -10.85 17.03 3.42
N ALA A 11 -10.30 17.94 4.22
CA ALA A 11 -8.95 18.45 4.05
C ALA A 11 -7.90 17.33 4.20
N ARG A 12 -8.04 16.42 5.17
CA ARG A 12 -7.10 15.30 5.33
C ARG A 12 -7.22 14.32 4.15
N HIS A 13 -8.42 13.84 3.86
CA HIS A 13 -8.60 12.74 2.92
C HIS A 13 -8.50 13.18 1.46
N PHE A 14 -9.21 14.23 1.05
CA PHE A 14 -9.15 14.73 -0.32
C PHE A 14 -7.95 15.65 -0.55
N GLY A 15 -7.68 16.54 0.41
CA GLY A 15 -6.65 17.55 0.24
C GLY A 15 -5.23 16.98 0.30
N VAL A 16 -4.96 16.08 1.24
CA VAL A 16 -3.60 15.57 1.47
C VAL A 16 -3.45 14.10 1.09
N ASP A 17 -4.27 13.20 1.63
CA ASP A 17 -4.03 11.74 1.49
C ASP A 17 -4.21 11.30 0.04
N LEU A 18 -5.31 11.70 -0.59
CA LEU A 18 -5.58 11.44 -2.00
C LEU A 18 -4.47 11.99 -2.89
N TYR A 19 -4.01 13.22 -2.63
CA TYR A 19 -2.94 13.83 -3.41
C TYR A 19 -1.60 13.09 -3.23
N ALA A 20 -1.24 12.78 -1.99
CA ALA A 20 0.01 12.11 -1.64
C ALA A 20 0.06 10.67 -2.20
N LEU A 21 -0.99 9.89 -1.98
CA LEU A 21 -1.09 8.51 -2.46
C LEU A 21 -1.32 8.45 -3.97
N GLY A 22 -2.05 9.40 -4.54
CA GLY A 22 -2.15 9.59 -5.99
C GLY A 22 -0.78 9.87 -6.61
N THR A 23 0.03 10.73 -5.97
CA THR A 23 1.42 10.98 -6.40
C THR A 23 2.28 9.72 -6.30
N CYS A 24 2.19 8.97 -5.20
CA CYS A 24 2.89 7.69 -5.05
C CYS A 24 2.47 6.69 -6.14
N SER A 25 1.17 6.59 -6.42
CA SER A 25 0.61 5.73 -7.47
C SER A 25 1.11 6.10 -8.87
N ILE A 26 1.10 7.40 -9.20
CA ILE A 26 1.62 7.90 -10.48
C ILE A 26 3.11 7.62 -10.62
N LEU A 27 3.91 7.87 -9.57
CA LEU A 27 5.33 7.55 -9.57
C LEU A 27 5.58 6.05 -9.72
N GLY A 28 4.81 5.20 -9.04
CA GLY A 28 4.84 3.76 -9.20
C GLY A 28 4.56 3.32 -10.63
N LEU A 29 3.48 3.84 -11.23
CA LEU A 29 3.09 3.53 -12.60
C LEU A 29 4.12 3.99 -13.65
N LYS A 30 4.67 5.20 -13.49
CA LYS A 30 5.73 5.72 -14.38
C LYS A 30 6.98 4.84 -14.39
N ASN A 31 7.22 4.13 -13.30
CA ASN A 31 8.38 3.23 -13.13
C ASN A 31 7.99 1.74 -13.19
N ALA A 32 6.75 1.41 -13.58
CA ALA A 32 6.25 0.03 -13.56
C ALA A 32 7.03 -0.92 -14.50
N SER A 33 7.70 -0.39 -15.52
CA SER A 33 8.57 -1.16 -16.42
C SER A 33 9.72 -1.83 -15.69
N VAL A 34 10.19 -1.26 -14.57
CA VAL A 34 11.20 -1.87 -13.69
C VAL A 34 10.71 -3.23 -13.18
N CYS A 35 9.43 -3.33 -12.83
CA CYS A 35 8.82 -4.56 -12.31
C CYS A 35 8.23 -5.46 -13.41
N LYS A 36 8.45 -5.17 -14.70
CA LYS A 36 7.86 -5.91 -15.84
C LYS A 36 8.03 -7.42 -15.70
N ASN A 37 9.18 -7.86 -15.21
CA ASN A 37 9.49 -9.28 -15.01
C ASN A 37 8.52 -10.00 -14.05
N VAL A 38 8.07 -9.33 -12.99
CA VAL A 38 7.08 -9.88 -12.05
C VAL A 38 5.69 -9.88 -12.68
N PHE A 39 5.33 -8.83 -13.43
CA PHE A 39 4.05 -8.79 -14.16
C PHE A 39 3.99 -9.88 -15.23
N ASP A 40 5.02 -10.03 -16.05
CA ASP A 40 5.15 -11.11 -17.03
C ASP A 40 5.00 -12.49 -16.38
N ARG A 41 5.49 -12.65 -15.14
CA ARG A 41 5.31 -13.87 -14.36
C ARG A 41 3.87 -14.07 -13.93
N ALA A 42 3.20 -13.02 -13.48
CA ALA A 42 1.77 -13.07 -13.12
C ALA A 42 0.91 -13.56 -14.29
N PHE A 43 1.32 -13.23 -15.53
CA PHE A 43 0.69 -13.69 -16.77
C PHE A 43 1.28 -15.01 -17.33
N GLY A 44 1.92 -15.83 -16.50
CA GLY A 44 2.29 -17.20 -16.84
C GLY A 44 3.63 -17.40 -17.56
N ARG A 45 4.46 -16.36 -17.72
CA ARG A 45 5.80 -16.53 -18.32
C ARG A 45 6.77 -17.13 -17.31
N SER A 46 7.06 -18.43 -17.45
CA SER A 46 7.76 -19.22 -16.45
C SER A 46 9.23 -18.82 -16.20
N ASN A 47 9.86 -18.05 -17.08
CA ASN A 47 11.28 -17.68 -17.00
C ASN A 47 11.55 -16.17 -16.79
N SER A 48 10.54 -15.36 -16.47
CA SER A 48 10.71 -13.90 -16.35
C SER A 48 11.42 -13.46 -15.06
N MET A 49 11.48 -14.30 -14.02
CA MET A 49 12.14 -14.01 -12.73
C MET A 49 13.27 -15.00 -12.43
N PRO A 50 14.37 -15.01 -13.22
CA PRO A 50 15.48 -15.93 -13.01
C PRO A 50 16.22 -15.62 -11.70
N GLU A 51 16.76 -16.66 -11.07
CA GLU A 51 17.51 -16.56 -9.81
C GLU A 51 18.76 -15.72 -9.96
N ALA A 52 19.48 -15.83 -11.08
CA ALA A 52 20.70 -15.06 -11.35
C ALA A 52 20.50 -13.53 -11.29
N GLY A 53 19.26 -13.04 -11.44
CA GLY A 53 18.94 -11.61 -11.39
C GLY A 53 18.69 -11.03 -9.98
N TYR A 54 18.81 -11.83 -8.91
CA TYR A 54 18.40 -11.41 -7.56
C TYR A 54 19.16 -10.18 -7.05
N GLU A 55 20.48 -10.09 -7.30
CA GLU A 55 21.27 -8.93 -6.84
C GLU A 55 20.81 -7.64 -7.50
N ALA A 56 20.51 -7.70 -8.80
CA ALA A 56 20.06 -6.54 -9.54
C ALA A 56 18.72 -6.03 -8.98
N ARG A 57 17.83 -6.93 -8.57
CA ARG A 57 16.54 -6.56 -7.97
C ARG A 57 16.67 -6.05 -6.53
N LEU A 58 17.55 -6.62 -5.72
CA LEU A 58 17.71 -6.22 -4.31
C LEU A 58 18.60 -4.98 -4.11
N PHE A 59 19.66 -4.82 -4.89
CA PHE A 59 20.74 -3.89 -4.54
C PHE A 59 20.96 -2.78 -5.57
N THR A 60 20.29 -2.82 -6.72
CA THR A 60 20.40 -1.73 -7.70
C THR A 60 19.59 -0.54 -7.22
N TYR A 61 20.28 0.59 -7.06
CA TYR A 61 19.64 1.86 -6.82
C TYR A 61 18.78 2.26 -8.03
N HIS A 62 17.55 2.66 -7.76
CA HIS A 62 16.66 3.23 -8.76
C HIS A 62 16.19 4.63 -8.32
N PRO A 63 16.46 5.70 -9.07
CA PRO A 63 16.14 7.07 -8.65
C PRO A 63 14.63 7.30 -8.48
N GLY A 64 13.81 6.73 -9.38
CA GLY A 64 12.36 6.80 -9.25
C GLY A 64 11.83 6.09 -8.00
N ALA A 65 12.51 5.04 -7.53
CA ALA A 65 12.14 4.34 -6.30
C ALA A 65 12.58 5.14 -5.07
N GLN A 66 13.75 5.78 -5.12
CA GLN A 66 14.20 6.68 -4.05
C GLN A 66 13.22 7.83 -3.84
N GLN A 67 12.80 8.47 -4.94
CA GLN A 67 11.82 9.55 -4.89
C GLN A 67 10.49 9.06 -4.31
N LEU A 68 10.03 7.90 -4.76
CA LEU A 68 8.81 7.27 -4.24
C LEU A 68 8.91 7.00 -2.74
N LEU A 69 10.00 6.40 -2.27
CA LEU A 69 10.23 6.12 -0.85
C LEU A 69 10.25 7.40 -0.01
N LEU A 70 10.83 8.48 -0.52
CA LEU A 70 10.85 9.77 0.17
C LEU A 70 9.45 10.37 0.32
N PHE A 71 8.67 10.40 -0.76
CA PHE A 71 7.27 10.86 -0.72
C PHE A 71 6.42 9.98 0.21
N PHE A 72 6.56 8.67 0.09
CA PHE A 72 5.83 7.71 0.91
C PHE A 72 6.19 7.84 2.40
N LEU A 73 7.47 8.07 2.74
CA LEU A 73 7.90 8.34 4.10
C LEU A 73 7.23 9.61 4.64
N ALA A 74 7.30 10.72 3.90
CA ALA A 74 6.70 11.98 4.33
C ALA A 74 5.19 11.87 4.54
N TYR A 75 4.50 11.18 3.63
CA TYR A 75 3.08 10.87 3.77
C TYR A 75 2.80 10.07 5.05
N ASN A 76 3.51 8.97 5.29
CA ASN A 76 3.23 8.13 6.46
C ASN A 76 3.57 8.81 7.78
N VAL A 77 4.57 9.72 7.83
CA VAL A 77 4.82 10.54 9.02
C VAL A 77 3.64 11.45 9.32
N LYS A 78 3.11 12.15 8.30
CA LYS A 78 1.89 12.94 8.44
C LYS A 78 0.71 12.06 8.85
N ASN A 79 0.50 10.93 8.16
CA ASN A 79 -0.68 10.11 8.40
C ASN A 79 -0.65 9.37 9.74
N LEU A 80 0.55 9.09 10.27
CA LEU A 80 0.70 8.62 11.65
C LEU A 80 0.20 9.68 12.65
N TYR A 81 0.54 10.94 12.43
CA TYR A 81 0.05 12.04 13.27
C TYR A 81 -1.47 12.16 13.15
N ASP A 82 -2.02 12.13 11.93
CA ASP A 82 -3.45 12.19 11.72
C ASP A 82 -4.18 11.02 12.38
N SER A 83 -3.71 9.78 12.21
CA SER A 83 -4.35 8.62 12.84
C SER A 83 -4.33 8.66 14.37
N TYR A 84 -3.34 9.32 14.97
CA TYR A 84 -3.34 9.59 16.40
C TYR A 84 -4.35 10.67 16.80
N VAL A 85 -4.40 11.80 16.07
CA VAL A 85 -5.28 12.94 16.38
C VAL A 85 -6.76 12.61 16.13
N TRP A 86 -7.04 11.83 15.09
CA TRP A 86 -8.39 11.47 14.66
C TRP A 86 -8.86 10.11 15.18
N GLU A 87 -8.04 9.45 16.00
CA GLU A 87 -8.36 8.17 16.65
C GLU A 87 -8.76 7.07 15.64
N ASP A 88 -8.10 7.00 14.49
CA ASP A 88 -8.44 6.06 13.40
C ASP A 88 -8.29 4.57 13.80
N GLY A 89 -7.65 4.28 14.94
CA GLY A 89 -7.47 2.94 15.49
C GLY A 89 -6.01 2.47 15.54
N PRO A 90 -5.70 1.53 16.46
CA PRO A 90 -4.33 1.05 16.67
C PRO A 90 -3.71 0.35 15.44
N GLU A 91 -4.52 -0.27 14.58
CA GLU A 91 -4.09 -0.93 13.36
C GLU A 91 -3.51 0.06 12.34
N PHE A 92 -4.06 1.28 12.23
CA PHE A 92 -3.57 2.32 11.34
C PHE A 92 -2.28 2.95 11.88
N ILE A 93 -2.21 3.19 13.19
CA ILE A 93 -0.97 3.62 13.85
C ILE A 93 0.14 2.60 13.60
N PHE A 94 -0.12 1.32 13.85
CA PHE A 94 0.84 0.24 13.58
C PHE A 94 1.25 0.24 12.10
N HIS A 95 0.28 0.29 11.18
CA HIS A 95 0.52 0.30 9.74
C HIS A 95 1.46 1.46 9.32
N HIS A 96 1.21 2.68 9.81
CA HIS A 96 2.04 3.82 9.45
C HIS A 96 3.43 3.75 10.07
N VAL A 97 3.57 3.31 11.33
CA VAL A 97 4.89 3.10 11.96
C VAL A 97 5.73 2.13 11.15
N VAL A 98 5.18 0.97 10.79
CA VAL A 98 5.95 -0.03 10.04
C VAL A 98 6.21 0.42 8.60
N SER A 99 5.29 1.17 8.00
CA SER A 99 5.47 1.78 6.66
C SER A 99 6.61 2.81 6.64
N ILE A 100 6.71 3.66 7.66
CA ILE A 100 7.83 4.59 7.87
C ILE A 100 9.15 3.83 7.97
N ILE A 101 9.20 2.77 8.80
CA ILE A 101 10.41 1.98 8.99
C ILE A 101 10.86 1.32 7.69
N VAL A 102 9.94 0.75 6.90
CA VAL A 102 10.28 0.13 5.61
C VAL A 102 10.76 1.19 4.62
N ALA A 103 10.08 2.33 4.53
CA ALA A 103 10.49 3.40 3.62
C ALA A 103 11.89 3.92 3.94
N TRP A 104 12.18 4.11 5.23
CA TRP A 104 13.51 4.51 5.70
C TRP A 104 14.58 3.48 5.35
N ASN A 105 14.34 2.19 5.63
CA ASN A 105 15.29 1.11 5.33
C ASN A 105 15.47 0.88 3.82
N GLY A 106 14.45 1.18 3.01
CA GLY A 106 14.56 1.19 1.56
C GLY A 106 15.52 2.27 1.07
N MET A 107 15.50 3.47 1.66
CA MET A 107 16.38 4.59 1.30
C MET A 107 17.80 4.46 1.85
N TYR A 108 17.93 3.99 3.09
CA TYR A 108 19.20 3.88 3.80
C TYR A 108 19.26 2.48 4.42
N PRO A 109 20.07 1.55 3.88
CA PRO A 109 21.26 1.75 3.02
C PRO A 109 21.03 1.64 1.49
N GLY A 110 19.79 1.86 1.01
CA GLY A 110 19.47 1.82 -0.42
C GLY A 110 19.32 0.38 -0.91
N CYS A 111 18.21 -0.27 -0.57
CA CYS A 111 17.92 -1.64 -0.96
C CYS A 111 16.44 -1.84 -1.32
N CYS A 112 16.17 -2.91 -2.06
CA CYS A 112 14.84 -3.33 -2.48
C CYS A 112 14.09 -2.30 -3.34
N HIS A 113 14.81 -1.39 -4.01
CA HIS A 113 14.20 -0.33 -4.86
C HIS A 113 13.33 -0.91 -5.98
N PHE A 114 13.70 -2.07 -6.55
CA PHE A 114 12.88 -2.81 -7.50
C PHE A 114 11.48 -3.13 -6.94
N TYR A 115 11.40 -3.54 -5.68
CA TYR A 115 10.17 -3.92 -5.01
C TYR A 115 9.40 -2.71 -4.48
N ALA A 116 10.11 -1.65 -4.09
CA ALA A 116 9.51 -0.40 -3.60
C ALA A 116 8.55 0.24 -4.60
N ILE A 117 8.82 0.13 -5.92
CA ILE A 117 7.93 0.63 -6.99
C ILE A 117 6.52 0.05 -6.85
N PHE A 118 6.41 -1.24 -6.55
CA PHE A 118 5.12 -1.87 -6.31
C PHE A 118 4.58 -1.54 -4.93
N PHE A 119 5.33 -1.87 -3.86
CA PHE A 119 4.83 -1.82 -2.48
C PHE A 119 4.51 -0.42 -1.95
N MET A 120 5.14 0.62 -2.49
CA MET A 120 4.97 2.01 -2.04
C MET A 120 4.32 2.89 -3.10
N GLY A 121 4.04 2.34 -4.28
CA GLY A 121 3.52 3.07 -5.44
C GLY A 121 2.29 2.40 -6.01
N ILE A 122 2.47 1.32 -6.77
CA ILE A 122 1.35 0.65 -7.46
C ILE A 122 0.29 0.13 -6.48
N SER A 123 0.70 -0.40 -5.31
CA SER A 123 -0.25 -0.87 -4.30
C SER A 123 -1.10 0.24 -3.69
N GLU A 124 -0.65 1.50 -3.79
CA GLU A 124 -1.37 2.66 -3.26
C GLU A 124 -2.52 3.12 -4.15
N ILE A 125 -2.70 2.52 -5.34
CA ILE A 125 -3.88 2.77 -6.18
C ILE A 125 -5.16 2.45 -5.41
N SER A 126 -5.19 1.32 -4.68
CA SER A 126 -6.36 0.96 -3.88
C SER A 126 -6.57 1.93 -2.71
N THR A 127 -5.50 2.39 -2.08
CA THR A 127 -5.56 3.33 -0.96
C THR A 127 -6.02 4.71 -1.42
N CYS A 128 -5.60 5.17 -2.59
CA CYS A 128 -6.04 6.40 -3.23
C CYS A 128 -7.58 6.42 -3.40
N ILE A 129 -8.17 5.30 -3.81
CA ILE A 129 -9.64 5.17 -3.91
C ILE A 129 -10.26 5.13 -2.52
N LEU A 130 -9.63 4.43 -1.56
CA LEU A 130 -10.09 4.35 -0.18
C LEU A 130 -10.16 5.73 0.49
N CYS A 131 -9.20 6.64 0.25
CA CYS A 131 -9.26 8.00 0.81
C CYS A 131 -10.54 8.74 0.42
N ILE A 132 -11.00 8.55 -0.81
CA ILE A 132 -12.26 9.13 -1.28
C ILE A 132 -13.43 8.43 -0.59
N LEU A 133 -13.42 7.09 -0.57
CA LEU A 133 -14.49 6.27 0.02
C LEU A 133 -14.64 6.51 1.53
N ALA A 134 -13.54 6.69 2.26
CA ALA A 134 -13.52 6.94 3.70
C ALA A 134 -14.28 8.22 4.08
N SER A 135 -14.40 9.19 3.16
CA SER A 135 -15.21 10.39 3.39
C SER A 135 -16.71 10.10 3.46
N PHE A 136 -17.16 8.94 2.95
CA PHE A 136 -18.55 8.48 2.99
C PHE A 136 -18.84 7.53 4.17
N ASP A 137 -17.87 7.30 5.05
CA ASP A 137 -18.06 6.56 6.28
C ASP A 137 -18.81 7.42 7.31
N ASP A 138 -19.82 6.86 7.99
CA ASP A 138 -20.63 7.63 8.93
C ASP A 138 -19.98 7.75 10.33
N GLU A 139 -18.97 6.94 10.64
CA GLU A 139 -18.24 6.96 11.92
C GLU A 139 -17.01 7.86 11.84
N TYR A 140 -16.19 7.66 10.80
CA TYR A 140 -14.90 8.33 10.61
C TYR A 140 -14.90 9.39 9.49
N GLY A 141 -15.94 9.42 8.66
CA GLY A 141 -16.09 10.33 7.52
C GLY A 141 -17.06 11.49 7.78
N VAL A 142 -17.59 12.06 6.69
CA VAL A 142 -18.58 13.14 6.76
C VAL A 142 -19.96 12.53 6.94
N VAL A 143 -20.50 12.64 8.16
CA VAL A 143 -21.81 12.12 8.54
C VAL A 143 -22.89 12.52 7.52
N GLY A 144 -23.61 11.53 6.98
CA GLY A 144 -24.70 11.75 6.03
C GLY A 144 -24.28 11.96 4.58
N LEU A 145 -22.98 12.05 4.27
CA LEU A 145 -22.51 12.14 2.87
C LEU A 145 -22.87 10.89 2.07
N GLY A 146 -22.78 9.71 2.69
CA GLY A 146 -23.22 8.43 2.12
C GLY A 146 -24.70 8.43 1.74
N ALA A 147 -25.56 8.99 2.60
CA ALA A 147 -26.99 9.09 2.35
C ALA A 147 -27.32 10.14 1.26
N ALA A 148 -26.55 11.22 1.17
CA ALA A 148 -26.73 12.24 0.14
C ALA A 148 -26.30 11.76 -1.26
N PHE A 149 -25.29 10.88 -1.34
CA PHE A 149 -24.73 10.38 -2.60
C PHE A 149 -24.55 8.84 -2.58
N PRO A 150 -25.64 8.06 -2.46
CA PRO A 150 -25.57 6.63 -2.26
C PRO A 150 -24.96 5.88 -3.45
N ILE A 151 -25.28 6.31 -4.67
CA ILE A 151 -24.73 5.71 -5.90
C ILE A 151 -23.21 5.91 -5.95
N THR A 152 -22.72 7.10 -5.61
CA THR A 152 -21.28 7.40 -5.57
C THR A 152 -20.56 6.52 -4.55
N LYS A 153 -21.11 6.39 -3.34
CA LYS A 153 -20.56 5.50 -2.29
C LYS A 153 -20.45 4.06 -2.80
N ILE A 154 -21.51 3.52 -3.41
CA ILE A 154 -21.53 2.15 -3.96
C ILE A 154 -20.49 1.97 -5.06
N VAL A 155 -20.43 2.88 -6.03
CA VAL A 155 -19.47 2.80 -7.15
C VAL A 155 -18.03 2.85 -6.62
N LEU A 156 -17.72 3.77 -5.71
CA LEU A 156 -16.40 3.86 -5.08
C LEU A 156 -16.07 2.59 -4.29
N GLY A 157 -17.04 2.03 -3.56
CA GLY A 157 -16.89 0.77 -2.83
C GLY A 157 -16.52 -0.39 -3.75
N VAL A 158 -17.22 -0.55 -4.88
CA VAL A 158 -16.94 -1.59 -5.88
C VAL A 158 -15.55 -1.40 -6.50
N VAL A 159 -15.23 -0.17 -6.92
CA VAL A 159 -13.93 0.14 -7.53
C VAL A 159 -12.79 -0.09 -6.53
N PHE A 160 -12.98 0.31 -5.27
CA PHE A 160 -12.05 0.04 -4.18
C PHE A 160 -11.84 -1.47 -4.00
N ALA A 161 -12.91 -2.25 -3.83
CA ALA A 161 -12.82 -3.69 -3.60
C ALA A 161 -12.07 -4.41 -4.73
N ILE A 162 -12.38 -4.10 -5.99
CA ILE A 162 -11.69 -4.67 -7.16
C ILE A 162 -10.20 -4.29 -7.13
N SER A 163 -9.89 -3.01 -6.92
CA SER A 163 -8.50 -2.54 -6.88
C SER A 163 -7.72 -3.16 -5.71
N PHE A 164 -8.35 -3.35 -4.55
CA PHE A 164 -7.77 -3.98 -3.37
C PHE A 164 -7.47 -5.46 -3.64
N ILE A 165 -8.38 -6.20 -4.26
CA ILE A 165 -8.14 -7.60 -4.62
C ILE A 165 -6.94 -7.72 -5.57
N ILE A 166 -6.91 -6.91 -6.63
CA ILE A 166 -5.82 -6.94 -7.61
C ILE A 166 -4.48 -6.57 -6.93
N CYS A 167 -4.43 -5.43 -6.24
CA CYS A 167 -3.19 -4.90 -5.68
C CYS A 167 -2.74 -5.66 -4.44
N ARG A 168 -3.63 -5.91 -3.48
CA ARG A 168 -3.31 -6.41 -2.14
C ARG A 168 -3.53 -7.91 -1.96
N ALA A 169 -4.49 -8.53 -2.67
CA ALA A 169 -4.74 -9.97 -2.54
C ALA A 169 -3.98 -10.82 -3.58
N ILE A 170 -3.75 -10.29 -4.79
CA ILE A 170 -3.08 -11.03 -5.87
C ILE A 170 -1.63 -10.59 -6.04
N LEU A 171 -1.40 -9.31 -6.35
CA LEU A 171 -0.05 -8.83 -6.67
C LEU A 171 0.84 -8.79 -5.42
N TRP A 172 0.33 -8.35 -4.27
CA TRP A 172 1.13 -8.25 -3.05
C TRP A 172 1.76 -9.57 -2.63
N PRO A 173 1.03 -10.70 -2.48
CA PRO A 173 1.67 -12.00 -2.18
C PRO A 173 2.69 -12.44 -3.23
N LEU A 174 2.46 -12.13 -4.51
CA LEU A 174 3.41 -12.44 -5.58
C LEU A 174 4.73 -11.67 -5.41
N PHE A 175 4.67 -10.35 -5.17
CA PHE A 175 5.86 -9.54 -4.91
C PHE A 175 6.55 -9.94 -3.60
N SER A 176 5.77 -10.22 -2.54
CA SER A 176 6.26 -10.72 -1.25
C SER A 176 7.02 -12.04 -1.40
N TYR A 177 6.50 -12.97 -2.21
CA TYR A 177 7.19 -14.22 -2.53
C TYR A 177 8.55 -13.95 -3.17
N TYR A 178 8.63 -13.04 -4.16
CA TYR A 178 9.88 -12.77 -4.86
C TYR A 178 10.91 -12.02 -4.03
N ILE A 179 10.52 -11.02 -3.25
CA ILE A 179 11.47 -10.34 -2.36
C ILE A 179 12.02 -11.30 -1.31
N MET A 180 11.19 -12.22 -0.79
CA MET A 180 11.63 -13.26 0.13
C MET A 180 12.58 -14.26 -0.55
N LYS A 181 12.24 -14.69 -1.78
CA LYS A 181 13.08 -15.62 -2.56
C LYS A 181 14.46 -15.02 -2.84
N ASP A 182 14.49 -13.80 -3.35
CA ASP A 182 15.73 -13.11 -3.69
C ASP A 182 16.58 -12.85 -2.44
N SER A 183 15.95 -12.41 -1.35
CA SER A 183 16.65 -12.17 -0.09
C SER A 183 17.25 -13.46 0.44
N ARG A 184 16.48 -14.56 0.47
CA ARG A 184 16.98 -15.90 0.87
C ARG A 184 18.19 -16.32 0.04
N LEU A 185 18.16 -16.08 -1.26
CA LEU A 185 19.29 -16.38 -2.14
C LEU A 185 20.52 -15.54 -1.76
N ALA A 186 20.35 -14.23 -1.56
CA ALA A 186 21.42 -13.33 -1.11
C ALA A 186 22.06 -13.79 0.22
N PHE A 187 21.25 -14.20 1.19
CA PHE A 187 21.72 -14.75 2.47
C PHE A 187 22.47 -16.08 2.28
N LYS A 188 21.97 -16.96 1.41
CA LYS A 188 22.56 -18.29 1.18
C LYS A 188 23.94 -18.21 0.54
N VAL A 189 24.09 -17.35 -0.47
CA VAL A 189 25.35 -17.22 -1.23
C VAL A 189 26.33 -16.22 -0.61
N LYS A 190 25.92 -15.54 0.48
CA LYS A 190 26.72 -14.51 1.16
C LYS A 190 27.22 -13.42 0.20
N SER A 191 26.31 -12.85 -0.58
CA SER A 191 26.64 -11.76 -1.52
C SER A 191 27.37 -10.62 -0.79
N GLU A 192 28.47 -10.15 -1.33
CA GLU A 192 29.22 -9.01 -0.76
C GLU A 192 28.35 -7.75 -0.67
N LYS A 193 27.37 -7.58 -1.57
CA LYS A 193 26.44 -6.44 -1.57
C LYS A 193 25.40 -6.50 -0.44
N LEU A 194 25.25 -7.65 0.19
CA LEU A 194 24.42 -7.82 1.39
C LEU A 194 25.09 -7.22 2.63
N GLU A 195 26.42 -7.15 2.65
CA GLU A 195 27.16 -6.55 3.76
C GLU A 195 26.77 -5.08 3.92
N GLY A 196 26.53 -4.67 5.16
CA GLY A 196 25.97 -3.35 5.49
C GLY A 196 24.45 -3.19 5.23
N ARG A 197 23.80 -4.10 4.49
CA ARG A 197 22.35 -4.06 4.18
C ARG A 197 21.54 -5.18 4.82
N LYS A 198 22.23 -6.16 5.42
CA LYS A 198 21.66 -7.35 6.04
C LYS A 198 20.52 -7.05 7.02
N PHE A 199 20.76 -6.13 7.95
CA PHE A 199 19.78 -5.75 8.96
C PHE A 199 18.53 -5.12 8.33
N ALA A 200 18.72 -4.16 7.43
CA ALA A 200 17.62 -3.50 6.72
C ALA A 200 16.74 -4.50 5.96
N ILE A 201 17.34 -5.47 5.26
CA ILE A 201 16.58 -6.51 4.56
C ILE A 201 15.79 -7.39 5.54
N ILE A 202 16.37 -7.79 6.68
CA ILE A 202 15.64 -8.57 7.70
C ILE A 202 14.43 -7.78 8.20
N VAL A 203 14.61 -6.50 8.54
CA VAL A 203 13.53 -5.62 9.00
C VAL A 203 12.43 -5.50 7.93
N ILE A 204 12.81 -5.25 6.68
CA ILE A 204 11.86 -5.18 5.55
C ILE A 204 11.06 -6.47 5.40
N LEU A 205 11.70 -7.64 5.47
CA LEU A 205 11.01 -8.93 5.34
C LEU A 205 10.08 -9.21 6.52
N THR A 206 10.49 -8.89 7.74
CA THR A 206 9.64 -9.05 8.93
C THR A 206 8.41 -8.16 8.83
N ILE A 207 8.58 -6.89 8.45
CA ILE A 207 7.45 -5.98 8.26
C ILE A 207 6.57 -6.43 7.08
N CYS A 208 7.17 -6.89 5.99
CA CYS A 208 6.42 -7.42 4.84
C CYS A 208 5.51 -8.58 5.26
N ALA A 209 5.97 -9.47 6.15
CA ALA A 209 5.15 -10.54 6.69
C ALA A 209 3.99 -9.99 7.55
N ALA A 210 4.28 -9.05 8.47
CA ALA A 210 3.26 -8.41 9.30
C ALA A 210 2.19 -7.67 8.46
N LEU A 211 2.62 -6.90 7.47
CA LEU A 211 1.72 -6.18 6.56
C LEU A 211 0.90 -7.13 5.69
N THR A 212 1.45 -8.29 5.30
CA THR A 212 0.71 -9.32 4.56
C THR A 212 -0.43 -9.90 5.40
N LEU A 213 -0.21 -10.13 6.70
CA LEU A 213 -1.28 -10.54 7.62
C LEU A 213 -2.35 -9.45 7.74
N LEU A 214 -1.93 -8.20 7.85
CA LEU A 214 -2.85 -7.06 7.91
C LEU A 214 -3.71 -6.95 6.64
N GLN A 215 -3.15 -7.21 5.44
CA GLN A 215 -3.93 -7.25 4.19
C GLN A 215 -5.04 -8.32 4.24
N ALA A 216 -4.79 -9.47 4.85
CA ALA A 216 -5.79 -10.52 5.00
C ALA A 216 -6.92 -10.11 5.95
N VAL A 217 -6.59 -9.44 7.06
CA VAL A 217 -7.59 -8.87 7.99
C VAL A 217 -8.47 -7.85 7.28
N TRP A 218 -7.86 -6.91 6.55
CA TRP A 218 -8.60 -5.90 5.79
C TRP A 218 -9.47 -6.50 4.68
N LEU A 219 -9.01 -7.55 4.00
CA LEU A 219 -9.83 -8.26 3.02
C LEU A 219 -11.11 -8.82 3.65
N VAL A 220 -11.01 -9.41 4.84
CA VAL A 220 -12.17 -9.91 5.59
C VAL A 220 -13.12 -8.76 5.94
N GLN A 221 -12.60 -7.64 6.44
CA GLN A 221 -13.41 -6.46 6.75
C GLN A 221 -14.14 -5.93 5.51
N ILE A 222 -13.48 -5.85 4.35
CA ILE A 222 -14.10 -5.43 3.09
C ILE A 222 -15.25 -6.36 2.69
N ILE A 223 -15.07 -7.68 2.84
CA ILE A 223 -16.11 -8.66 2.51
C ILE A 223 -17.31 -8.52 3.45
N VAL A 224 -17.06 -8.37 4.76
CA VAL A 224 -18.13 -8.20 5.75
C VAL A 224 -18.89 -6.90 5.51
N GLN A 225 -18.20 -5.77 5.39
CA GLN A 225 -18.80 -4.47 5.11
C GLN A 225 -19.60 -4.50 3.79
N GLY A 226 -19.03 -5.07 2.74
CA GLY A 226 -19.70 -5.18 1.43
C GLY A 226 -20.97 -6.01 1.48
N ARG A 227 -20.98 -7.12 2.24
CA ARG A 227 -22.19 -7.93 2.46
C ARG A 227 -23.25 -7.11 3.19
N ASP A 228 -22.88 -6.41 4.26
CA ASP A 228 -23.83 -5.69 5.10
C ASP A 228 -24.46 -4.51 4.33
N GLU A 229 -23.69 -3.81 3.49
CA GLU A 229 -24.19 -2.77 2.58
C GLU A 229 -25.17 -3.34 1.52
N ILE A 230 -24.89 -4.52 0.96
CA ILE A 230 -25.81 -5.17 0.00
C ILE A 230 -27.13 -5.53 0.69
N MET A 231 -27.09 -6.09 1.90
CA MET A 231 -28.29 -6.44 2.66
C MET A 231 -29.13 -5.19 2.95
N ALA A 232 -28.50 -4.10 3.37
CA ALA A 232 -29.18 -2.84 3.65
C ALA A 232 -29.85 -2.23 2.40
N LEU A 233 -29.33 -2.48 1.19
CA LEU A 233 -29.96 -2.07 -0.06
C LEU A 233 -31.18 -2.93 -0.41
N LEU A 234 -31.09 -4.25 -0.19
CA LEU A 234 -32.20 -5.18 -0.45
C LEU A 234 -33.39 -4.96 0.48
N GLU A 235 -33.16 -4.53 1.73
CA GLU A 235 -34.23 -4.21 2.67
C GLU A 235 -34.98 -2.92 2.32
N LYS A 236 -34.37 -2.03 1.51
CA LYS A 236 -34.95 -0.75 1.09
C LYS A 236 -35.63 -0.80 -0.28
N SER A 237 -35.47 -1.89 -1.04
CA SER A 237 -36.07 -2.12 -2.36
C SER A 237 -37.38 -2.90 -2.29
#